data_AF-A0A1J6KCX2-F1
#
_entry.id   AF-A0A1J6KCX2-F1
#
_cell.length_a   1.000
_cell.length_b   1.000
_cell.length_c   1.000
_cell.angle_alpha   90.00
_cell.angle_beta   90.00
_cell.angle_gamma   90.00
#
_symmetry.space_group_name_H-M   'P 1'
#
loop_
_entity.id
_entity.type
_entity.pdbx_description
1 polymer ?
#
loop_
_entity_poly.entity_id
_entity_poly.type
_entity_poly.pdbx_seq_one_letter_code
_entity_poly.pdbx_strand_id
1 'polypeptide(L)'
;MVIKASNVLLDKKFNCKLCDFGSAKMGFSSTILPPNSSTNRMMLVSPGYTDPHYLRTGIASKKNDIYSFGIIILELISGFEALSSDTGERLISKAGNILRDATKVAEMVD
;
A
#
# COMPACT_ATOMS: atom_id res chain seq x y z
N MET A 1 6.16 7.69 1.03
CA MET A 1 5.06 7.96 1.98
C MET A 1 4.08 6.81 1.84
N VAL A 2 3.81 6.01 2.87
CA VAL A 2 2.89 4.88 2.67
C VAL A 2 1.45 5.37 2.53
N ILE A 3 0.80 4.97 1.43
CA ILE A 3 -0.59 5.28 1.12
C ILE A 3 -1.46 4.13 1.64
N LYS A 4 -2.59 4.45 2.28
CA LYS A 4 -3.58 3.48 2.76
C LYS A 4 -4.99 3.99 2.44
N ALA A 5 -5.97 3.10 2.35
CA ALA A 5 -7.34 3.49 2.10
C ALA A 5 -7.89 4.45 3.15
N SER A 6 -7.56 4.25 4.44
CA SER A 6 -7.94 5.14 5.55
C SER A 6 -7.46 6.58 5.41
N ASN A 7 -6.43 6.80 4.59
CA ASN A 7 -5.81 8.11 4.39
C ASN A 7 -6.34 8.80 3.12
N VAL A 8 -7.22 8.15 2.36
CA VAL A 8 -7.91 8.72 1.20
C VAL A 8 -9.29 9.20 1.64
N LEU A 9 -9.43 10.50 1.85
CA LEU A 9 -10.68 11.13 2.27
C LEU A 9 -11.46 11.64 1.06
N LEU A 10 -12.77 11.69 1.18
CA LEU A 10 -13.66 12.27 0.16
C LEU A 10 -14.21 13.60 0.67
N ASP A 11 -14.16 14.63 -0.17
CA ASP A 11 -14.84 15.90 0.12
C ASP A 11 -16.34 15.85 -0.22
N LYS A 12 -17.06 16.96 0.01
CA LYS A 12 -18.51 17.06 -0.26
C LYS A 12 -18.90 16.80 -1.71
N LYS A 13 -17.96 16.86 -2.65
CA LYS A 13 -18.16 16.61 -4.07
C LYS A 13 -17.56 15.27 -4.50
N PHE A 14 -17.25 14.38 -3.56
CA PHE A 14 -16.60 13.09 -3.79
C PHE A 14 -15.21 13.19 -4.46
N ASN A 15 -14.50 14.32 -4.31
CA ASN A 15 -13.10 14.36 -4.74
C ASN A 15 -12.21 13.69 -3.70
N CYS A 16 -11.34 12.79 -4.15
CA CYS A 16 -10.32 12.16 -3.32
C CYS A 16 -9.26 13.18 -2.88
N LYS A 17 -8.96 13.20 -1.58
CA LYS A 17 -7.90 14.00 -0.95
C LYS A 17 -7.07 13.07 -0.07
N LEU A 18 -5.75 13.18 -0.17
CA LEU A 18 -4.86 12.44 0.70
C LEU A 18 -4.63 13.21 2.01
N CYS A 19 -4.70 12.50 3.13
CA CYS A 19 -4.36 13.03 4.46
C CYS A 19 -3.21 12.25 5.09
N ASP A 20 -2.79 12.68 6.28
CA ASP A 20 -1.75 12.03 7.08
C ASP A 20 -0.38 11.90 6.39
N PHE A 21 0.27 13.05 6.22
CA PHE A 21 1.63 13.17 5.69
C PHE A 21 2.71 13.00 6.77
N GLY A 22 2.38 12.52 7.97
CA GLY A 22 3.33 12.37 9.08
C GLY A 22 4.49 11.42 8.76
N SER A 23 4.24 10.45 7.87
CA SER A 23 5.23 9.51 7.36
C SER A 23 5.81 9.90 5.99
N ALA A 24 5.54 11.12 5.51
CA ALA A 24 6.12 11.62 4.28
C ALA A 24 7.60 11.98 4.48
N LYS A 25 8.45 11.52 3.57
CA LYS A 25 9.87 11.87 3.56
C LYS A 25 10.15 12.75 2.35
N MET A 26 10.66 13.95 2.61
CA MET A 26 11.11 14.89 1.59
C MET A 26 12.54 14.50 1.17
N GLY A 27 12.76 14.25 -0.11
CA GLY A 27 14.11 14.07 -0.65
C GLY A 27 14.11 14.00 -2.18
N PHE A 28 15.10 14.65 -2.79
CA PHE A 28 15.25 14.75 -4.25
C PHE A 28 15.79 13.46 -4.90
N SER A 29 16.30 12.52 -4.11
CA SER A 29 16.79 11.23 -4.59
C SER A 29 15.62 10.26 -4.81
N SER A 30 15.65 9.51 -5.91
CA SER A 30 14.75 8.38 -6.22
C SER A 30 14.72 7.34 -5.11
N THR A 31 15.76 7.35 -4.27
CA THR A 31 16.05 6.39 -3.23
C THR A 31 16.58 7.10 -1.97
N ILE A 32 15.90 6.96 -0.85
CA ILE A 32 16.32 7.48 0.45
C ILE A 32 16.56 6.28 1.37
N LEU A 33 17.80 6.10 1.82
CA LEU A 33 18.11 5.17 2.91
C LEU A 33 17.48 5.73 4.21
N PRO A 34 16.78 4.91 5.00
CA PRO A 34 16.20 5.38 6.25
C PRO A 34 17.35 5.70 7.22
N PRO A 35 17.16 6.67 8.14
CA PRO A 35 18.08 6.86 9.24
C PRO A 35 18.24 5.54 10.00
N ASN A 36 19.43 5.27 10.52
CA ASN A 36 19.88 4.02 11.14
C ASN A 36 19.02 3.54 12.35
N SER A 37 17.96 4.27 12.70
CA SER A 37 17.03 3.98 13.79
C SER A 37 15.89 3.05 13.35
N SER A 38 15.75 1.91 14.02
CA SER A 38 14.64 0.96 13.88
C SER A 38 13.26 1.61 14.11
N THR A 39 13.18 2.61 14.99
CA THR A 39 11.99 3.37 15.35
C THR A 39 11.36 4.13 14.18
N ASN A 40 12.17 4.82 13.36
CA ASN A 40 11.66 5.49 12.16
C ASN A 40 11.16 4.51 11.11
N ARG A 41 11.68 3.27 11.08
CA ARG A 41 11.24 2.24 10.13
C ARG A 41 9.82 1.76 10.46
N MET A 42 9.52 1.54 11.74
CA MET A 42 8.20 1.09 12.22
C MET A 42 7.09 2.08 11.86
N MET A 43 7.36 3.38 12.00
CA MET A 43 6.39 4.45 11.73
C MET A 43 6.00 4.57 10.24
N LEU A 44 6.81 3.99 9.34
CA LEU A 44 6.57 3.97 7.89
C LEU A 44 5.90 2.69 7.42
N VAL A 45 5.67 1.70 8.29
CA VAL A 45 5.04 0.44 7.89
C VAL A 45 3.53 0.51 8.11
N SER A 46 2.78 0.20 7.06
CA SER A 46 1.39 -0.20 7.15
C SER A 46 1.22 -1.70 6.97
N PRO A 47 0.52 -2.40 7.88
CA PRO A 47 0.00 -3.74 7.61
C PRO A 47 -0.82 -3.72 6.30
N GLY A 48 -0.70 -4.76 5.47
CA GLY A 48 -1.42 -4.89 4.19
C GLY A 48 -0.85 -4.07 3.01
N TYR A 49 -0.48 -2.81 3.22
CA TYR A 49 -0.12 -1.88 2.13
C TYR A 49 1.39 -1.69 1.87
N THR A 50 2.26 -2.13 2.80
CA THR A 50 3.70 -1.87 2.67
C THR A 50 4.38 -2.78 1.66
N ASP A 51 5.20 -2.19 0.80
CA ASP A 51 6.05 -2.92 -0.15
C ASP A 51 6.98 -3.93 0.58
N PRO A 52 6.94 -5.23 0.24
CA PRO A 52 7.85 -6.22 0.79
C PRO A 52 9.33 -5.91 0.53
N HIS A 53 9.66 -5.22 -0.57
CA HIS A 53 11.02 -4.76 -0.84
C HIS A 53 11.46 -3.68 0.16
N TYR A 54 10.57 -2.75 0.50
CA TYR A 54 10.82 -1.77 1.57
C TYR A 54 11.03 -2.45 2.92
N LEU A 55 10.21 -3.45 3.26
CA LEU A 55 10.36 -4.18 4.52
C LEU A 55 11.72 -4.89 4.64
N ARG A 56 12.24 -5.43 3.54
CA ARG A 56 13.51 -6.17 3.51
C ARG A 56 14.73 -5.25 3.50
N THR A 57 14.69 -4.21 2.68
CA THR A 57 15.86 -3.37 2.41
C THR A 57 15.87 -2.10 3.25
N GLY A 58 14.71 -1.68 3.76
CA GLY A 58 14.47 -0.37 4.35
C GLY A 58 14.47 0.78 3.34
N ILE A 59 14.74 0.51 2.05
CA ILE A 59 15.00 1.53 1.05
C ILE A 59 13.68 2.17 0.61
N ALA A 60 13.49 3.45 0.96
CA ALA A 60 12.34 4.22 0.53
C ALA A 60 12.57 4.79 -0.87
N SER A 61 11.56 4.68 -1.73
CA SER A 61 11.57 5.07 -3.14
C SER A 61 10.15 5.35 -3.61
N LYS A 62 10.01 6.01 -4.76
CA LYS A 62 8.69 6.22 -5.39
C LYS A 62 7.96 4.90 -5.70
N LYS A 63 8.69 3.78 -5.88
CA LYS A 63 8.11 2.46 -6.16
C LYS A 63 7.30 1.91 -4.99
N ASN A 64 7.67 2.27 -3.76
CA ASN A 64 6.93 1.79 -2.59
C ASN A 64 5.52 2.41 -2.55
N ASP A 65 5.41 3.71 -2.86
CA ASP A 65 4.13 4.43 -2.88
C ASP A 65 3.23 3.90 -4.02
N ILE A 66 3.82 3.56 -5.17
CA ILE A 66 3.12 2.91 -6.30
C ILE A 66 2.58 1.53 -5.90
N TYR A 67 3.38 0.74 -5.16
CA TYR A 67 2.92 -0.56 -4.66
C TYR A 67 1.71 -0.41 -3.76
N SER A 68 1.78 0.47 -2.75
CA SER A 68 0.67 0.72 -1.82
C SER A 68 -0.59 1.21 -2.53
N PHE A 69 -0.44 2.07 -3.56
CA PHE A 69 -1.56 2.49 -4.39
C PHE A 69 -2.20 1.33 -5.18
N GLY A 70 -1.37 0.40 -5.70
CA GLY A 70 -1.87 -0.81 -6.35
C GLY A 70 -2.71 -1.69 -5.42
N ILE A 71 -2.34 -1.79 -4.14
CA ILE A 71 -3.16 -2.49 -3.13
C ILE A 71 -4.52 -1.82 -2.96
N ILE A 72 -4.58 -0.48 -2.92
CA ILE A 72 -5.85 0.26 -2.81
C ILE A 72 -6.75 -0.01 -4.01
N ILE A 73 -6.19 -0.03 -5.23
CA ILE A 73 -6.97 -0.38 -6.43
C ILE A 73 -7.52 -1.80 -6.31
N LEU A 74 -6.68 -2.76 -5.89
CA LEU A 74 -7.11 -4.16 -5.72
C LEU A 74 -8.22 -4.28 -4.67
N GLU A 75 -8.09 -3.59 -3.55
CA GLU A 75 -9.11 -3.55 -2.49
C GLU A 75 -10.43 -2.94 -3.01
N LEU A 76 -10.35 -1.86 -3.80
CA LEU A 76 -11.53 -1.22 -4.39
C LEU A 76 -12.26 -2.10 -5.41
N ILE A 77 -11.52 -2.81 -6.27
CA ILE A 77 -12.16 -3.65 -7.30
C ILE A 77 -12.68 -4.97 -6.74
N SER A 78 -12.06 -5.49 -5.67
CA SER A 78 -12.37 -6.82 -5.16
C SER A 78 -13.19 -6.85 -3.88
N GLY A 79 -13.39 -5.70 -3.23
CA GLY A 79 -14.08 -5.62 -1.95
C GLY A 79 -13.35 -6.29 -0.78
N PHE A 80 -12.17 -6.88 -1.00
CA PHE A 80 -11.39 -7.56 0.03
C PHE A 80 -10.43 -6.60 0.75
N GLU A 81 -10.35 -6.73 2.08
CA GLU A 81 -9.38 -6.00 2.89
C GLU A 81 -7.92 -6.34 2.49
N ALA A 82 -7.07 -5.31 2.43
CA ALA A 82 -5.64 -5.43 2.17
C ALA A 82 -4.93 -6.39 3.14
N LEU A 83 -5.40 -6.42 4.40
CA LEU A 83 -5.08 -7.40 5.41
C LEU A 83 -6.37 -7.82 6.09
N SER A 84 -6.77 -9.07 5.88
CA SER A 84 -7.99 -9.64 6.45
C SER A 84 -7.94 -9.62 7.98
N SER A 85 -8.92 -8.98 8.62
CA SER A 85 -8.97 -8.87 10.08
C SER A 85 -9.28 -10.20 10.79
N ASP A 86 -9.93 -11.12 10.08
CA ASP A 86 -10.34 -12.46 10.53
C ASP A 86 -9.25 -13.52 10.38
N THR A 87 -8.58 -13.57 9.24
CA THR A 87 -7.60 -14.61 8.88
C THR A 87 -6.14 -14.13 8.96
N GLY A 88 -5.92 -12.81 9.00
CA GLY A 88 -4.58 -12.22 8.88
C GLY A 88 -3.95 -12.38 7.50
N GLU A 89 -4.72 -12.84 6.50
CA GLU A 89 -4.23 -13.05 5.15
C GLU A 89 -4.11 -11.72 4.39
N ARG A 90 -3.05 -11.57 3.59
CA ARG A 90 -2.84 -10.39 2.75
C ARG A 90 -3.59 -10.53 1.43
N LEU A 91 -4.18 -9.44 0.94
CA LEU A 91 -4.86 -9.40 -0.35
C LEU A 91 -3.97 -9.89 -1.50
N ILE A 92 -2.68 -9.56 -1.49
CA ILE A 92 -1.73 -10.03 -2.52
C ILE A 92 -1.54 -11.55 -2.52
N SER A 93 -1.71 -12.23 -1.40
CA SER A 93 -1.66 -13.70 -1.36
C SER A 93 -2.84 -14.31 -2.09
N LYS A 94 -4.05 -13.77 -1.88
CA LYS A 94 -5.27 -14.19 -2.58
C LYS A 94 -5.21 -13.79 -4.07
N ALA A 95 -4.92 -12.53 -4.33
CA ALA A 95 -4.85 -11.96 -5.67
C ALA A 95 -3.70 -12.53 -6.50
N GLY A 96 -2.60 -12.96 -5.88
CA GLY A 96 -1.39 -13.39 -6.59
C GLY A 96 -1.61 -14.57 -7.53
N ASN A 97 -2.53 -15.47 -7.21
CA ASN A 97 -2.89 -16.58 -8.10
C ASN A 97 -3.77 -16.12 -9.27
N ILE A 98 -4.58 -15.09 -9.06
CA ILE A 98 -5.53 -14.57 -10.04
C ILE A 98 -4.83 -13.57 -10.98
N LEU A 99 -4.00 -12.67 -10.46
CA LEU A 99 -3.22 -11.70 -11.23
C LEU A 99 -2.18 -12.34 -12.18
N ARG A 100 -1.83 -13.61 -11.94
CA ARG A 100 -0.97 -14.38 -12.86
C ARG A 100 -1.71 -14.84 -14.12
N ASP A 101 -3.04 -14.78 -14.10
CA ASP A 101 -3.90 -15.17 -15.20
C ASP A 101 -4.89 -14.04 -15.50
N ALA A 102 -4.59 -13.27 -16.55
CA ALA A 102 -5.40 -12.13 -16.95
C ALA A 102 -6.88 -12.50 -17.22
N THR A 103 -7.16 -13.77 -17.55
CA THR A 103 -8.54 -14.24 -17.79
C THR A 103 -9.36 -14.37 -16.51
N LYS A 104 -8.70 -14.54 -15.36
CA LYS A 104 -9.33 -14.67 -14.04
C LYS A 104 -9.50 -13.35 -13.31
N VAL A 105 -8.95 -12.26 -13.83
CA VAL A 105 -9.05 -10.93 -13.21
C VAL A 105 -10.53 -10.50 -13.08
N ALA A 106 -11.39 -10.92 -14.01
CA ALA A 106 -12.83 -10.66 -13.91
C ALA A 106 -13.49 -11.36 -12.70
N GLU A 107 -12.95 -12.49 -12.23
CA GLU A 107 -13.45 -13.20 -11.04
C GLU A 107 -13.13 -12.47 -9.73
N MET A 108 -12.21 -11.48 -9.78
CA MET A 108 -11.91 -10.62 -8.64
C MET A 108 -12.79 -9.39 -8.55
N VAL A 109 -13.64 -9.13 -9.55
CA VAL A 109 -14.50 -7.93 -9.56
C VAL A 109 -15.82 -8.29 -8.90
N ASP A 110 -16.15 -7.62 -7.81
CA ASP A 110 -17.46 -7.70 -7.14
C ASP A 110 -18.48 -6.73 -7.78
#